data_AF-A0A1Q6M764-F1
#
_entry.id   AF-A0A1Q6M764-F1
#
_cell.length_a   1.000
_cell.length_b   1.000
_cell.length_c   1.000
_cell.angle_alpha   90.00
_cell.angle_beta   90.00
_cell.angle_gamma   90.00
#
_symmetry.space_group_name_H-M   'P 1'
#
loop_
_entity.id
_entity.type
_entity.pdbx_description
1 polymer ?
#
loop_
_entity_poly.entity_id
_entity_poly.type
_entity_poly.pdbx_seq_one_letter_code
_entity_poly.pdbx_strand_id
1 'polypeptide(L)'
;MRFSEKLPKLRKNNNLSQEQLAEKLGVSRQAVSKWEAGNSYPDMEKMLQMCQILNCHLEDLMDDGSMGNTSIEGSKNKIDLNVCMQDFLNFITKLYNMFVSMRFKEKIEFIFEMVFIILILLLSGLLIMKLLEYIIYGILPLPILWKILSKVITLILIAVGGVIFIHLLKIRYLDYYVTIEDQNITKKSIEEPIEKTENRHYEEKSKEKIIIRDPKHSGPAFLKVIEKIIVIMIKLFMIFIAIPVVIGFVIDVGCTVVSLYHIIYGNIFAGIAFVGIGIALILYSFMELAFNFVVDKEQHFKKIFIIAIIGLITCGVGAGIAIGSYLNFEHGSTNQYNEYKTLSQEIPMSDNLWITKNYEHEYIIDNSIGTVNIEVKYLNGIEPKLEIENRKNSNDENYQYCLVTYDTNRYMLYKNILQDIKNKKLIDYENLNSIKLKITVSQENYEKLQQNYEKYCKQY
;
A
#
# COMPACT_ATOMS: atom_id res chain seq x y z
N MET A 1 24.08 4.89 51.59
CA MET A 1 23.21 4.12 52.49
C MET A 1 23.57 2.66 52.41
N ARG A 2 23.62 2.00 53.57
CA ARG A 2 23.86 0.56 53.66
C ARG A 2 22.54 -0.21 53.65
N PHE A 3 22.55 -1.46 53.21
CA PHE A 3 21.41 -2.38 53.16
C PHE A 3 20.63 -2.41 54.48
N SER A 4 21.33 -2.46 55.62
CA SER A 4 20.74 -2.46 56.96
C SER A 4 19.92 -1.19 57.27
N GLU A 5 20.20 -0.07 56.60
CA GLU A 5 19.48 1.20 56.72
C GLU A 5 18.33 1.32 55.72
N LYS A 6 18.46 0.67 54.54
CA LYS A 6 17.46 0.69 53.46
C LYS A 6 16.31 -0.28 53.72
N LEU A 7 16.61 -1.48 54.18
CA LEU A 7 15.63 -2.52 54.50
C LEU A 7 14.52 -2.07 55.46
N PRO A 8 14.80 -1.48 56.65
CA PRO A 8 13.74 -1.05 57.56
C PRO A 8 12.87 0.07 56.98
N LYS A 9 13.41 0.90 56.07
CA LYS A 9 12.62 1.94 55.38
C LYS A 9 11.65 1.33 54.37
N LEU A 10 12.14 0.44 53.52
CA LEU A 10 11.31 -0.26 52.53
C LEU A 10 10.23 -1.13 53.19
N ARG A 11 10.57 -1.81 54.29
CA ARG A 11 9.59 -2.57 55.07
C ARG A 11 8.50 -1.68 55.66
N LYS A 12 8.86 -0.54 56.26
CA LYS A 12 7.90 0.42 56.82
C LYS A 12 7.02 1.06 55.74
N ASN A 13 7.59 1.37 54.57
CA ASN A 13 6.84 1.93 53.44
C ASN A 13 5.79 0.94 52.91
N ASN A 14 6.03 -0.37 53.08
CA ASN A 14 5.08 -1.43 52.76
C ASN A 14 4.19 -1.84 53.94
N ASN A 15 4.19 -1.07 55.05
CA ASN A 15 3.38 -1.31 56.25
C ASN A 15 3.56 -2.70 56.89
N LEU A 16 4.76 -3.30 56.78
CA LEU A 16 5.05 -4.63 57.33
C LEU A 16 5.79 -4.54 58.67
N SER A 17 5.46 -5.41 59.62
CA SER A 17 6.28 -5.65 60.82
C SER A 17 7.47 -6.56 60.50
N GLN A 18 8.51 -6.57 61.36
CA GLN A 18 9.64 -7.51 61.18
C GLN A 18 9.18 -8.97 61.21
N GLU A 19 8.14 -9.27 61.99
CA GLU A 19 7.56 -10.62 62.12
C GLU A 19 6.84 -11.02 60.84
N GLN A 20 6.08 -10.11 60.24
CA GLN A 20 5.37 -10.34 58.97
C GLN A 20 6.33 -10.47 57.78
N LEU A 21 7.42 -9.70 57.76
CA LEU A 21 8.45 -9.86 56.72
C LEU A 21 9.18 -11.20 56.88
N ALA A 22 9.48 -11.62 58.10
CA ALA A 22 10.12 -12.90 58.38
C ALA A 22 9.24 -14.09 57.97
N GLU A 23 7.94 -14.03 58.29
CA GLU A 23 6.96 -15.04 57.88
C GLU A 23 6.88 -15.17 56.36
N LYS A 24 6.78 -14.04 55.64
CA LYS A 24 6.73 -14.03 54.16
C LYS A 24 8.01 -14.55 53.51
N LEU A 25 9.16 -14.41 54.16
CA LEU A 25 10.46 -14.90 53.69
C LEU A 25 10.77 -16.33 54.17
N GLY A 26 9.94 -16.93 55.01
CA GLY A 26 10.19 -18.25 55.60
C GLY A 26 11.46 -18.29 56.47
N VAL A 27 11.77 -17.19 57.18
CA VAL A 27 12.92 -17.08 58.09
C VAL A 27 12.48 -16.69 59.50
N SER A 28 13.37 -16.81 60.50
CA SER A 28 13.05 -16.37 61.86
C SER A 28 13.04 -14.85 61.97
N ARG A 29 12.18 -14.29 62.84
CA ARG A 29 12.17 -12.84 63.13
C ARG A 29 13.54 -12.31 63.55
N GLN A 30 14.32 -13.15 64.25
CA GLN A 30 15.69 -12.82 64.66
C GLN A 30 16.64 -12.62 63.47
N ALA A 31 16.45 -13.34 62.36
CA ALA A 31 17.24 -13.17 61.14
C ALA A 31 17.00 -11.78 60.53
N VAL A 32 15.74 -11.37 60.37
CA VAL A 32 15.36 -10.03 59.89
C VAL A 32 15.89 -8.94 60.81
N SER A 33 15.82 -9.11 62.13
CA SER A 33 16.39 -8.15 63.09
C SER A 33 17.91 -8.04 62.96
N LYS A 34 18.63 -9.12 62.67
CA LYS A 34 20.09 -9.09 62.46
C LYS A 34 20.47 -8.40 61.14
N TRP A 35 19.65 -8.55 60.10
CA TRP A 35 19.82 -7.85 58.82
C TRP A 35 19.60 -6.33 58.97
N GLU A 36 18.52 -5.92 59.64
CA GLU A 36 18.25 -4.49 59.89
C GLU A 36 19.28 -3.86 60.86
N ALA A 37 19.91 -4.65 61.73
CA ALA A 37 21.00 -4.19 62.59
C ALA A 37 22.39 -4.22 61.92
N GLY A 38 22.50 -4.74 60.70
CA GLY A 38 23.78 -4.85 59.97
C GLY A 38 24.73 -5.93 60.50
N ASN A 39 24.25 -6.84 61.37
CA ASN A 39 25.04 -7.90 61.99
C ASN A 39 25.22 -9.14 61.11
N SER A 40 24.44 -9.24 60.03
CA SER A 40 24.52 -10.32 59.03
C SER A 40 23.89 -9.85 57.73
N TYR A 41 24.19 -10.53 56.62
CA TYR A 41 23.63 -10.23 55.31
C TYR A 41 22.76 -11.42 54.83
N PRO A 42 21.59 -11.19 54.22
CA PRO A 42 20.80 -12.27 53.61
C PRO A 42 21.53 -12.85 52.39
N ASP A 43 21.21 -14.10 52.03
CA ASP A 43 21.68 -14.66 50.76
C ASP A 43 20.96 -14.04 49.55
N MET A 44 21.47 -14.30 48.35
CA MET A 44 20.94 -13.73 47.11
C MET A 44 19.48 -14.16 46.86
N GLU A 45 19.13 -15.38 47.22
CA GLU A 45 17.77 -15.90 47.05
C GLU A 45 16.77 -15.14 47.92
N LYS A 46 17.11 -14.89 49.20
CA LYS A 46 16.30 -14.08 50.12
C LYS A 46 16.25 -12.63 49.67
N MET A 47 17.35 -12.08 49.13
CA MET A 47 17.35 -10.73 48.57
C MET A 47 16.35 -10.58 47.42
N LEU A 48 16.26 -11.54 46.50
CA LEU A 48 15.27 -11.51 45.41
C LEU A 48 13.84 -11.68 45.92
N GLN A 49 13.61 -12.54 46.91
CA GLN A 49 12.29 -12.69 47.55
C GLN A 49 11.87 -11.39 48.25
N MET A 50 12.82 -10.68 48.88
CA MET A 50 12.59 -9.38 49.51
C MET A 50 12.19 -8.31 48.48
N CYS A 51 12.84 -8.29 47.32
CA CYS A 51 12.48 -7.38 46.22
C CYS A 51 11.02 -7.56 45.80
N GLN A 52 10.57 -8.81 45.68
CA GLN A 52 9.19 -9.14 45.32
C GLN A 52 8.18 -8.76 46.41
N ILE A 53 8.52 -8.99 47.69
CA ILE A 53 7.62 -8.69 48.82
C ILE A 53 7.52 -7.19 49.11
N LEU A 54 8.63 -6.46 48.93
CA LEU A 54 8.74 -5.02 49.21
C LEU A 54 8.51 -4.15 47.97
N ASN A 55 8.24 -4.79 46.82
CA ASN A 55 8.02 -4.15 45.52
C ASN A 55 9.10 -3.11 45.18
N CYS A 56 10.36 -3.51 45.29
CA CYS A 56 11.53 -2.70 44.98
C CYS A 56 12.53 -3.49 44.13
N HIS A 57 13.47 -2.80 43.50
CA HIS A 57 14.53 -3.45 42.75
C HIS A 57 15.68 -3.88 43.68
N LEU A 58 16.54 -4.78 43.20
CA LEU A 58 17.66 -5.30 44.00
C LEU A 58 18.65 -4.19 44.36
N GLU A 59 18.83 -3.23 43.44
CA GLU A 59 19.64 -2.04 43.60
C GLU A 59 19.14 -1.13 44.74
N ASP A 60 17.83 -1.10 44.98
CA ASP A 60 17.22 -0.35 46.07
C ASP A 60 17.53 -0.96 47.45
N LEU A 61 17.93 -2.24 47.50
CA LEU A 61 18.35 -2.93 48.71
C LEU A 61 19.88 -2.91 48.88
N MET A 62 20.65 -3.00 47.79
CA MET A 62 22.12 -3.08 47.82
C MET A 62 22.80 -1.81 48.37
N ASP A 63 24.04 -1.95 48.83
CA ASP A 63 24.86 -0.82 49.30
C ASP A 63 25.23 0.11 48.13
N ASP A 64 25.16 1.42 48.34
CA ASP A 64 25.41 2.43 47.29
C ASP A 64 26.85 2.42 46.70
N GLY A 65 27.74 1.55 47.19
CA GLY A 65 29.13 1.42 46.73
C GLY A 65 29.47 0.09 46.06
N SER A 66 28.53 -0.85 45.93
CA SER A 66 28.79 -2.22 45.43
C SER A 66 28.36 -2.51 43.99
N MET A 67 28.00 -1.50 43.20
CA MET A 67 27.78 -1.67 41.75
C MET A 67 28.63 -0.72 40.91
N GLY A 68 29.53 -1.32 40.11
CA GLY A 68 29.88 -0.77 38.80
C GLY A 68 28.65 -0.84 37.90
N ASN A 69 28.27 0.33 37.37
CA ASN A 69 27.14 0.63 36.49
C ASN A 69 26.52 -0.59 35.80
N THR A 70 25.50 -1.18 36.42
CA THR A 70 24.51 -2.02 35.74
C THR A 70 23.15 -1.64 36.28
N SER A 71 22.52 -0.65 35.64
CA SER A 71 21.14 -0.27 35.88
C SER A 71 20.27 -0.85 34.78
N ILE A 72 19.32 -1.72 35.14
CA ILE A 72 18.16 -2.11 34.32
C ILE A 72 16.93 -1.63 35.10
N GLU A 73 16.44 -0.41 34.92
CA GLU A 73 15.52 0.11 33.89
C GLU A 73 14.05 0.08 34.33
N GLY A 74 13.48 1.28 34.40
CA GLY A 74 12.05 1.52 34.53
C GLY A 74 11.69 2.86 33.89
N SER A 75 11.09 2.80 32.70
CA SER A 75 10.30 3.84 32.02
C SER A 75 10.98 4.63 30.88
N LYS A 76 10.40 4.38 29.68
CA LYS A 76 10.51 5.06 28.37
C LYS A 76 11.74 4.78 27.52
N ASN A 77 11.53 3.88 26.55
CA ASN A 77 12.25 3.72 25.28
C ASN A 77 12.86 5.02 24.75
N LYS A 78 14.07 5.36 25.20
CA LYS A 78 15.07 6.04 24.39
C LYS A 78 16.15 5.00 24.20
N ILE A 79 16.31 4.55 22.96
CA ILE A 79 17.49 3.77 22.56
C ILE A 79 18.68 4.62 22.98
N ASP A 80 19.40 4.20 24.02
CA ASP A 80 20.63 4.87 24.42
C ASP A 80 21.63 4.63 23.28
N LEU A 81 21.84 5.67 22.48
CA LEU A 81 22.64 5.58 21.26
C LEU A 81 24.07 5.17 21.60
N ASN A 82 24.55 5.48 22.79
CA ASN A 82 25.89 5.08 23.23
C ASN A 82 25.99 3.57 23.48
N VAL A 83 24.96 2.97 24.08
CA VAL A 83 24.88 1.51 24.28
C VAL A 83 24.78 0.79 22.93
N CYS A 84 23.92 1.28 22.04
CA CYS A 84 23.79 0.74 20.68
C CYS A 84 25.09 0.86 19.87
N MET A 85 25.80 2.00 19.98
CA MET A 85 27.09 2.20 19.34
C MET A 85 28.17 1.27 19.90
N GLN A 86 28.17 1.04 21.21
CA GLN A 86 29.13 0.14 21.83
C GLN A 86 28.87 -1.32 21.44
N ASP A 87 27.62 -1.75 21.37
CA ASP A 87 27.23 -3.07 20.87
C ASP A 87 27.60 -3.26 19.39
N PHE A 88 27.39 -2.23 18.57
CA PHE A 88 27.79 -2.23 17.16
C PHE A 88 29.31 -2.35 17.02
N LEU A 89 30.09 -1.55 17.76
CA LEU A 89 31.55 -1.61 17.73
C LEU A 89 32.07 -2.96 18.21
N ASN A 90 31.46 -3.54 19.25
CA ASN A 90 31.76 -4.89 19.72
C ASN A 90 31.48 -5.94 18.64
N PHE A 91 30.36 -5.82 17.93
CA PHE A 91 30.02 -6.69 16.81
C PHE A 91 31.05 -6.59 15.68
N ILE A 92 31.42 -5.38 15.25
CA ILE A 92 32.45 -5.16 14.22
C ILE A 92 33.81 -5.72 14.66
N THR A 93 34.18 -5.54 15.93
CA THR A 93 35.44 -6.05 16.49
C THR A 93 35.48 -7.57 16.47
N LYS A 94 34.37 -8.24 16.85
CA LYS A 94 34.25 -9.70 16.76
C LYS A 94 34.34 -10.18 15.31
N LEU A 95 33.70 -9.49 14.36
CA LEU A 95 33.80 -9.82 12.94
C LEU A 95 35.22 -9.67 12.40
N TYR A 96 35.92 -8.62 12.79
CA TYR A 96 37.31 -8.40 12.41
C TYR A 96 38.20 -9.53 12.95
N ASN A 97 38.08 -9.85 14.24
CA ASN A 97 38.86 -10.92 14.88
C ASN A 97 38.56 -12.30 14.25
N MET A 98 37.30 -12.56 13.95
CA MET A 98 36.86 -13.73 13.19
C MET A 98 37.52 -13.76 11.80
N PHE A 99 37.47 -12.69 11.03
CA PHE A 99 38.04 -12.66 9.69
C PHE A 99 39.56 -12.82 9.68
N VAL A 100 40.26 -12.22 10.64
CA VAL A 100 41.73 -12.33 10.75
C VAL A 100 42.17 -13.76 11.10
N SER A 101 41.43 -14.44 11.98
CA SER A 101 41.76 -15.79 12.45
C SER A 101 41.48 -16.91 11.43
N MET A 102 40.76 -16.63 10.32
CA MET A 102 40.53 -17.59 9.23
C MET A 102 41.80 -17.90 8.42
N ARG A 103 41.87 -19.12 7.84
CA ARG A 103 42.86 -19.44 6.79
C ARG A 103 42.40 -18.89 5.44
N PHE A 104 43.34 -18.80 4.49
CA PHE A 104 43.13 -18.10 3.21
C PHE A 104 41.99 -18.70 2.37
N LYS A 105 41.90 -20.03 2.32
CA LYS A 105 40.84 -20.73 1.58
C LYS A 105 39.45 -20.37 2.11
N GLU A 106 39.28 -20.32 3.43
CA GLU A 106 38.01 -19.99 4.07
C GLU A 106 37.62 -18.54 3.86
N LYS A 107 38.59 -17.60 3.81
CA LYS A 107 38.33 -16.19 3.50
C LYS A 107 37.72 -16.03 2.11
N ILE A 108 38.28 -16.72 1.12
CA ILE A 108 37.79 -16.66 -0.27
C ILE A 108 36.36 -17.19 -0.34
N GLU A 109 36.12 -18.36 0.22
CA GLU A 109 34.78 -18.96 0.24
C GLU A 109 33.77 -18.10 1.04
N PHE A 110 34.17 -17.54 2.19
CA PHE A 110 33.35 -16.57 2.94
C PHE A 110 32.92 -15.38 2.06
N ILE A 111 33.88 -14.77 1.34
CA ILE A 111 33.60 -13.62 0.47
C ILE A 111 32.64 -14.01 -0.66
N PHE A 112 32.87 -15.13 -1.33
CA PHE A 112 31.99 -15.61 -2.40
C PHE A 112 30.55 -15.80 -1.91
N GLU A 113 30.37 -16.34 -0.72
CA GLU A 113 29.05 -16.62 -0.17
C GLU A 113 28.33 -15.34 0.27
N MET A 114 29.05 -14.36 0.81
CA MET A 114 28.49 -13.03 1.09
C MET A 114 28.07 -12.31 -0.19
N VAL A 115 28.90 -12.34 -1.23
CA VAL A 115 28.57 -11.75 -2.54
C VAL A 115 27.34 -12.42 -3.14
N PHE A 116 27.23 -13.75 -3.04
CA PHE A 116 26.09 -14.50 -3.54
C PHE A 116 24.79 -14.15 -2.79
N ILE A 117 24.82 -14.04 -1.46
CA ILE A 117 23.67 -13.61 -0.65
C ILE A 117 23.24 -12.19 -1.03
N ILE A 118 24.20 -11.26 -1.14
CA ILE A 118 23.93 -9.87 -1.55
C ILE A 118 23.29 -9.84 -2.95
N LEU A 119 23.79 -10.65 -3.88
CA LEU A 119 23.24 -10.74 -5.23
C LEU A 119 21.79 -11.24 -5.21
N ILE A 120 21.48 -12.29 -4.42
CA ILE A 120 20.12 -12.81 -4.27
C ILE A 120 19.19 -11.73 -3.71
N LEU A 121 19.60 -11.04 -2.64
CA LEU A 121 18.81 -9.98 -2.02
C LEU A 121 18.55 -8.84 -2.99
N LEU A 122 19.56 -8.42 -3.76
CA LEU A 122 19.43 -7.40 -4.81
C LEU A 122 18.46 -7.84 -5.91
N LEU A 123 18.64 -9.05 -6.46
CA LEU A 123 17.79 -9.58 -7.53
C LEU A 123 16.32 -9.65 -7.08
N SER A 124 16.12 -10.08 -5.84
CA SER A 124 14.80 -10.19 -5.25
C SER A 124 14.14 -8.83 -5.00
N GLY A 125 14.92 -7.83 -4.58
CA GLY A 125 14.47 -6.46 -4.42
C GLY A 125 14.04 -5.85 -5.76
N LEU A 126 14.83 -6.07 -6.82
CA LEU A 126 14.49 -5.64 -8.18
C LEU A 126 13.18 -6.26 -8.68
N LEU A 127 12.97 -7.55 -8.39
CA LEU A 127 11.75 -8.26 -8.79
C LEU A 127 10.51 -7.69 -8.09
N ILE A 128 10.60 -7.45 -6.78
CA ILE A 128 9.54 -6.83 -5.97
C ILE A 128 9.21 -5.43 -6.52
N MET A 129 10.24 -4.63 -6.84
CA MET A 129 10.04 -3.28 -7.38
C MET A 129 9.29 -3.28 -8.71
N LYS A 130 9.65 -4.17 -9.66
CA LYS A 130 8.94 -4.29 -10.94
C LYS A 130 7.48 -4.73 -10.77
N LEU A 131 7.22 -5.65 -9.84
CA LEU A 131 5.85 -6.10 -9.59
C LEU A 131 4.99 -4.97 -9.00
N LEU A 132 5.55 -4.23 -8.04
CA LEU A 132 4.87 -3.13 -7.40
C LEU A 132 4.60 -1.99 -8.38
N GLU A 133 5.54 -1.71 -9.29
CA GLU A 133 5.37 -0.76 -10.39
C GLU A 133 4.14 -1.09 -11.23
N TYR A 134 4.01 -2.34 -11.66
CA TYR A 134 2.90 -2.80 -12.48
C TYR A 134 1.56 -2.66 -11.77
N ILE A 135 1.48 -3.06 -10.49
CA ILE A 135 0.25 -2.97 -9.70
C ILE A 135 -0.19 -1.51 -9.54
N ILE A 136 0.76 -0.61 -9.22
CA ILE A 136 0.42 0.80 -8.97
C ILE A 136 0.02 1.51 -10.26
N TYR A 137 0.73 1.28 -11.37
CA TYR A 137 0.30 1.84 -12.66
C TYR A 137 -1.06 1.30 -13.13
N GLY A 138 -1.41 0.07 -12.75
CA GLY A 138 -2.72 -0.51 -13.04
C GLY A 138 -3.88 0.13 -12.26
N ILE A 139 -3.63 0.63 -11.04
CA ILE A 139 -4.68 1.22 -10.18
C ILE A 139 -4.74 2.75 -10.34
N LEU A 140 -3.59 3.42 -10.39
CA LEU A 140 -3.49 4.87 -10.35
C LEU A 140 -2.37 5.34 -11.29
N PRO A 141 -2.69 5.81 -12.52
CA PRO A 141 -1.70 6.18 -13.53
C PRO A 141 -1.07 7.56 -13.24
N LEU A 142 -0.53 7.75 -12.03
CA LEU A 142 0.15 8.96 -11.59
C LEU A 142 1.68 8.71 -11.53
N PRO A 143 2.42 8.88 -12.64
CA PRO A 143 3.85 8.54 -12.72
C PRO A 143 4.74 9.34 -11.75
N ILE A 144 4.31 10.54 -11.35
CA ILE A 144 5.05 11.40 -10.43
C ILE A 144 5.05 10.81 -9.01
N LEU A 145 3.91 10.29 -8.55
CA LEU A 145 3.77 9.69 -7.22
C LEU A 145 4.62 8.42 -7.10
N TRP A 146 4.63 7.59 -8.15
CA TRP A 146 5.45 6.38 -8.22
C TRP A 146 6.95 6.68 -8.11
N LYS A 147 7.43 7.74 -8.76
CA LYS A 147 8.85 8.11 -8.72
C LYS A 147 9.35 8.45 -7.30
N ILE A 148 8.48 9.03 -6.46
CA ILE A 148 8.79 9.33 -5.06
C ILE A 148 8.68 8.07 -4.19
N LEU A 149 7.56 7.35 -4.32
CA LEU A 149 7.26 6.16 -3.54
C LEU A 149 8.29 5.05 -3.76
N SER A 150 8.73 4.84 -5.00
CA SER A 150 9.73 3.84 -5.35
C SER A 150 11.07 4.06 -4.65
N LYS A 151 11.48 5.33 -4.41
CA LYS A 151 12.71 5.64 -3.66
C LYS A 151 12.58 5.26 -2.18
N VAL A 152 11.43 5.55 -1.58
CA VAL A 152 11.14 5.19 -0.18
C VAL A 152 11.12 3.66 -0.02
N ILE A 153 10.45 2.94 -0.92
CA ILE A 153 10.40 1.47 -0.88
C ILE A 153 11.78 0.86 -1.10
N THR A 154 12.57 1.41 -2.03
CA THR A 154 13.96 0.95 -2.26
C THR A 154 14.79 1.08 -0.98
N LEU A 155 14.64 2.19 -0.24
CA LEU A 155 15.33 2.39 1.04
C LEU A 155 14.90 1.36 2.09
N ILE A 156 13.60 1.06 2.18
CA ILE A 156 13.06 0.04 3.08
C ILE A 156 13.61 -1.35 2.71
N LEU A 157 13.62 -1.69 1.42
CA LEU A 157 14.16 -2.98 0.93
C LEU A 157 15.65 -3.12 1.22
N ILE A 158 16.44 -2.05 1.07
CA ILE A 158 17.86 -2.05 1.44
C ILE A 158 18.03 -2.25 2.95
N ALA A 159 17.23 -1.58 3.78
CA ALA A 159 17.29 -1.72 5.23
C ALA A 159 16.93 -3.15 5.68
N VAL A 160 15.83 -3.70 5.17
CA VAL A 160 15.38 -5.07 5.45
C VAL A 160 16.41 -6.09 4.94
N GLY A 161 16.92 -5.90 3.73
CA GLY A 161 17.99 -6.74 3.16
C GLY A 161 19.27 -6.71 4.00
N GLY A 162 19.65 -5.54 4.52
CA GLY A 162 20.78 -5.38 5.43
C GLY A 162 20.57 -6.14 6.75
N VAL A 163 19.38 -6.07 7.35
CA VAL A 163 19.04 -6.83 8.57
C VAL A 163 19.11 -8.33 8.32
N ILE A 164 18.55 -8.82 7.19
CA ILE A 164 18.61 -10.23 6.80
C ILE A 164 20.07 -10.67 6.60
N PHE A 165 20.87 -9.84 5.91
CA PHE A 165 22.29 -10.10 5.68
C PHE A 165 23.07 -10.21 6.99
N ILE A 166 22.88 -9.29 7.94
CA ILE A 166 23.53 -9.31 9.25
C ILE A 166 23.14 -10.57 10.03
N HIS A 167 21.86 -10.95 10.02
CA HIS A 167 21.39 -12.17 10.66
C HIS A 167 22.02 -13.43 10.06
N LEU A 168 22.08 -13.53 8.74
CA LEU A 168 22.73 -14.65 8.03
C LEU A 168 24.21 -14.75 8.41
N LEU A 169 24.91 -13.63 8.41
CA LEU A 169 26.32 -13.54 8.76
C LEU A 169 26.57 -13.93 10.22
N LYS A 170 25.70 -13.50 11.13
CA LYS A 170 25.77 -13.85 12.56
C LYS A 170 25.61 -15.35 12.79
N ILE A 171 24.51 -15.94 12.31
CA ILE A 171 24.19 -17.36 12.49
C ILE A 171 25.29 -18.25 11.92
N ARG A 172 25.80 -17.89 10.76
CA ARG A 172 26.65 -18.78 9.98
C ARG A 172 28.11 -18.76 10.38
N TYR A 173 28.62 -17.59 10.75
CA TYR A 173 30.05 -17.40 11.00
C TYR A 173 30.33 -16.92 12.42
N LEU A 174 29.61 -15.89 12.88
CA LEU A 174 29.94 -15.23 14.13
C LEU A 174 29.61 -16.08 15.37
N ASP A 175 28.43 -16.69 15.42
CA ASP A 175 28.01 -17.49 16.58
C ASP A 175 28.88 -18.76 16.73
N TYR A 176 29.31 -19.34 15.60
CA TYR A 176 30.25 -20.46 15.59
C TYR A 176 31.67 -20.05 16.00
N TYR A 177 32.13 -18.88 15.58
CA TYR A 177 33.42 -18.35 15.99
C TYR A 177 33.50 -18.13 17.50
N VAL A 178 32.49 -17.48 18.06
CA VAL A 178 32.42 -17.20 19.51
C VAL A 178 32.45 -18.50 20.31
N THR A 179 31.73 -19.53 19.87
CA THR A 179 31.73 -20.83 20.57
C THR A 179 33.08 -21.56 20.52
N ILE A 180 33.83 -21.49 19.41
CA ILE A 180 35.19 -22.04 19.38
C ILE A 180 36.17 -21.19 20.21
N GLU A 181 36.06 -19.86 20.13
CA GLU A 181 36.93 -18.95 20.88
C GLU A 181 36.78 -19.19 22.40
N ASP A 182 35.55 -19.36 22.89
CA ASP A 182 35.26 -19.71 24.29
C ASP A 182 35.83 -21.08 24.68
N GLN A 183 35.72 -22.09 23.81
CA GLN A 183 36.30 -23.42 24.04
C GLN A 183 37.84 -23.38 24.12
N ASN A 184 38.47 -22.63 23.22
CA ASN A 184 39.93 -22.48 23.21
C ASN A 184 40.44 -21.73 24.44
N ILE A 185 39.73 -20.68 24.87
CA ILE A 185 40.04 -19.97 26.12
C ILE A 185 39.92 -20.92 27.33
N THR A 186 38.84 -21.70 27.40
CA THR A 186 38.61 -22.68 28.47
C THR A 186 39.71 -23.74 28.50
N LYS A 187 40.09 -24.30 27.34
CA LYS A 187 41.14 -25.31 27.25
C LYS A 187 42.51 -24.78 27.65
N LYS A 188 42.84 -23.55 27.25
CA LYS A 188 44.10 -22.86 27.59
C LYS A 188 44.21 -22.55 29.09
N SER A 189 43.09 -22.26 29.75
CA SER A 189 43.05 -22.05 31.22
C SER A 189 43.21 -23.34 32.03
N ILE A 190 42.97 -24.52 31.43
CA ILE A 190 43.11 -25.83 32.09
C ILE A 190 44.53 -26.39 31.90
N GLU A 191 45.20 -26.05 30.79
CA GLU A 191 46.50 -26.61 30.42
C GLU A 191 47.72 -25.84 30.98
N GLU A 192 47.59 -24.62 31.51
CA GLU A 192 48.72 -23.87 32.10
C GLU A 192 49.07 -24.40 33.52
N PRO A 193 50.23 -25.06 33.73
CA PRO A 193 50.71 -25.39 35.07
C PRO A 193 51.26 -24.11 35.73
N ILE A 194 51.09 -24.01 37.05
CA ILE A 194 51.63 -22.91 37.86
C ILE A 194 53.16 -23.05 37.94
N GLU A 195 53.89 -22.49 36.98
CA GLU A 195 55.33 -22.28 37.10
C GLU A 195 55.65 -20.83 37.47
N LYS A 196 56.31 -20.67 38.61
CA LYS A 196 56.98 -19.45 39.03
C LYS A 196 58.37 -19.42 38.40
N THR A 197 58.64 -18.55 37.42
CA THR A 197 59.92 -17.82 37.35
C THR A 197 59.86 -16.61 36.42
N GLU A 198 60.67 -15.63 36.77
CA GLU A 198 60.84 -14.29 36.19
C GLU A 198 61.43 -14.30 34.76
N ASN A 199 61.25 -13.16 34.09
CA ASN A 199 61.71 -12.75 32.75
C ASN A 199 60.90 -13.26 31.56
N ARG A 200 59.90 -12.46 31.15
CA ARG A 200 59.22 -12.62 29.85
C ARG A 200 59.66 -11.52 28.88
N HIS A 201 60.42 -11.92 27.88
CA HIS A 201 60.34 -11.29 26.55
C HIS A 201 58.89 -11.45 26.07
N TYR A 202 58.27 -10.35 25.63
CA TYR A 202 57.00 -10.40 24.91
C TYR A 202 57.25 -10.96 23.52
N GLU A 203 57.23 -12.28 23.38
CA GLU A 203 56.99 -12.92 22.09
C GLU A 203 55.48 -12.85 21.82
N GLU A 204 55.13 -12.14 20.74
CA GLU A 204 53.77 -12.06 20.23
C GLU A 204 53.38 -13.45 19.68
N LYS A 205 52.80 -14.29 20.56
CA LYS A 205 52.31 -15.63 20.19
C LYS A 205 51.33 -15.50 19.03
N SER A 206 51.72 -15.96 17.85
CA SER A 206 50.88 -15.99 16.65
C SER A 206 49.56 -16.68 16.95
N LYS A 207 48.43 -15.98 16.80
CA LYS A 207 47.10 -16.56 16.93
C LYS A 207 47.00 -17.76 15.97
N GLU A 208 46.78 -18.96 16.52
CA GLU A 208 46.54 -20.15 15.71
C GLU A 208 45.39 -19.89 14.74
N LYS A 209 45.59 -20.22 13.46
CA LYS A 209 44.55 -20.03 12.44
C LYS A 209 43.51 -21.15 12.60
N ILE A 210 42.27 -20.78 12.91
CA ILE A 210 41.19 -21.71 13.26
C ILE A 210 40.31 -21.97 12.02
N ILE A 211 39.77 -23.17 11.91
CA ILE A 211 38.75 -23.52 10.93
C ILE A 211 37.39 -23.06 11.47
N ILE A 212 36.92 -21.90 11.02
CA ILE A 212 35.65 -21.28 11.48
C ILE A 212 34.49 -21.75 10.60
N ARG A 213 34.32 -23.07 10.52
CA ARG A 213 33.15 -23.66 9.86
C ARG A 213 32.58 -24.72 10.75
N ASP A 214 31.30 -24.58 11.08
CA ASP A 214 30.61 -25.63 11.79
C ASP A 214 30.50 -26.88 10.89
N PRO A 215 31.17 -28.01 11.23
CA PRO A 215 31.05 -29.23 10.47
C PRO A 215 29.60 -29.79 10.47
N LYS A 216 28.78 -29.49 11.50
CA LYS A 216 27.34 -29.84 11.53
C LYS A 216 26.45 -28.88 10.73
N HIS A 217 26.88 -27.65 10.44
CA HIS A 217 26.07 -26.64 9.71
C HIS A 217 26.62 -26.25 8.33
N SER A 218 27.69 -26.89 7.87
CA SER A 218 28.41 -26.59 6.62
C SER A 218 27.66 -26.83 5.31
N GLY A 219 26.52 -27.55 5.32
CA GLY A 219 25.80 -27.92 4.09
C GLY A 219 24.27 -27.87 4.19
N PRO A 220 23.63 -28.32 5.29
CA PRO A 220 22.16 -28.37 5.36
C PRO A 220 21.48 -27.22 6.12
N ALA A 221 22.08 -26.68 7.18
CA ALA A 221 21.41 -25.67 8.03
C ALA A 221 21.39 -24.27 7.38
N PHE A 222 22.47 -23.89 6.70
CA PHE A 222 22.49 -22.68 5.89
C PHE A 222 21.45 -22.72 4.76
N LEU A 223 21.36 -23.86 4.06
CA LEU A 223 20.31 -24.08 3.05
C LEU A 223 18.92 -23.99 3.68
N LYS A 224 18.71 -24.47 4.91
CA LYS A 224 17.43 -24.30 5.64
C LYS A 224 17.10 -22.83 5.99
N VAL A 225 18.10 -22.00 6.27
CA VAL A 225 17.85 -20.56 6.50
C VAL A 225 17.55 -19.86 5.19
N ILE A 226 18.28 -20.17 4.11
CA ILE A 226 17.96 -19.69 2.76
C ILE A 226 16.56 -20.15 2.35
N GLU A 227 16.20 -21.41 2.60
CA GLU A 227 14.88 -21.98 2.34
C GLU A 227 13.79 -21.19 3.06
N LYS A 228 13.96 -20.91 4.37
CA LYS A 228 13.02 -20.08 5.12
C LYS A 228 12.88 -18.67 4.54
N ILE A 229 14.00 -18.06 4.14
CA ILE A 229 13.99 -16.74 3.50
C ILE A 229 13.24 -16.80 2.18
N ILE A 230 13.55 -17.77 1.30
CA ILE A 230 12.86 -17.99 0.03
C ILE A 230 11.36 -18.17 0.27
N VAL A 231 10.95 -18.96 1.26
CA VAL A 231 9.53 -19.14 1.61
C VAL A 231 8.89 -17.82 2.05
N ILE A 232 9.55 -17.04 2.92
CA ILE A 232 9.07 -15.71 3.32
C ILE A 232 8.95 -14.79 2.11
N MET A 233 9.92 -14.82 1.20
CA MET A 233 9.91 -14.03 -0.03
C MET A 233 8.75 -14.42 -0.95
N ILE A 234 8.51 -15.71 -1.15
CA ILE A 234 7.40 -16.20 -1.97
C ILE A 234 6.07 -15.82 -1.31
N LYS A 235 5.93 -15.90 0.01
CA LYS A 235 4.73 -15.44 0.71
C LYS A 235 4.50 -13.94 0.56
N LEU A 236 5.55 -13.13 0.70
CA LEU A 236 5.48 -11.69 0.48
C LEU A 236 5.04 -11.38 -0.96
N PHE A 237 5.61 -12.08 -1.94
CA PHE A 237 5.22 -12.00 -3.35
C PHE A 237 3.76 -12.39 -3.58
N MET A 238 3.29 -13.46 -2.94
CA MET A 238 1.90 -13.89 -3.00
C MET A 238 0.93 -12.88 -2.39
N ILE A 239 1.31 -12.16 -1.33
CA ILE A 239 0.52 -11.05 -0.77
C ILE A 239 0.36 -9.94 -1.82
N PHE A 240 1.44 -9.58 -2.53
CA PHE A 240 1.36 -8.57 -3.57
C PHE A 240 0.48 -9.00 -4.76
N ILE A 241 0.43 -10.29 -5.09
CA ILE A 241 -0.52 -10.82 -6.07
C ILE A 241 -1.96 -10.80 -5.52
N ALA A 242 -2.15 -11.11 -4.24
CA ALA A 242 -3.47 -11.18 -3.62
C ALA A 242 -4.17 -9.81 -3.54
N ILE A 243 -3.44 -8.73 -3.22
CA ILE A 243 -4.02 -7.38 -3.08
C ILE A 243 -4.83 -6.92 -4.31
N PRO A 244 -4.31 -6.91 -5.54
CA PRO A 244 -5.08 -6.50 -6.71
C PRO A 244 -6.26 -7.44 -7.00
N VAL A 245 -6.14 -8.74 -6.68
CA VAL A 245 -7.25 -9.70 -6.80
C VAL A 245 -8.38 -9.33 -5.83
N VAL A 246 -8.06 -8.97 -4.58
CA VAL A 246 -9.04 -8.52 -3.59
C VAL A 246 -9.71 -7.21 -4.02
N ILE A 247 -8.93 -6.23 -4.50
CA ILE A 247 -9.47 -4.97 -5.01
C ILE A 247 -10.40 -5.24 -6.21
N GLY A 248 -9.96 -6.08 -7.15
CA GLY A 248 -10.76 -6.51 -8.29
C GLY A 248 -12.06 -7.18 -7.86
N PHE A 249 -12.03 -8.03 -6.84
CA PHE A 249 -13.22 -8.68 -6.29
C PHE A 249 -14.23 -7.67 -5.74
N VAL A 250 -13.76 -6.66 -4.98
CA VAL A 250 -14.65 -5.62 -4.43
C VAL A 250 -15.29 -4.79 -5.54
N ILE A 251 -14.51 -4.40 -6.56
CA ILE A 251 -15.01 -3.65 -7.72
C ILE A 251 -16.05 -4.49 -8.48
N ASP A 252 -15.74 -5.76 -8.76
CA ASP A 252 -16.61 -6.68 -9.48
C ASP A 252 -17.94 -6.93 -8.75
N VAL A 253 -17.93 -7.10 -7.42
CA VAL A 253 -19.14 -7.20 -6.62
C VAL A 253 -19.98 -5.91 -6.75
N GLY A 254 -19.34 -4.74 -6.70
CA GLY A 254 -20.02 -3.46 -6.90
C GLY A 254 -20.68 -3.36 -8.29
N CYS A 255 -19.94 -3.68 -9.35
CA CYS A 255 -20.46 -3.71 -10.72
C CYS A 255 -21.60 -4.72 -10.89
N THR A 256 -21.49 -5.89 -10.26
CA THR A 256 -22.52 -6.93 -10.28
C THR A 256 -23.81 -6.44 -9.63
N VAL A 257 -23.73 -5.80 -8.46
CA VAL A 257 -24.90 -5.22 -7.78
C VAL A 257 -25.56 -4.14 -8.64
N VAL A 258 -24.77 -3.25 -9.26
CA VAL A 258 -25.29 -2.24 -10.18
C VAL A 258 -25.98 -2.89 -11.38
N SER A 259 -25.41 -3.95 -11.94
CA SER A 259 -26.03 -4.66 -13.07
C SER A 259 -27.36 -5.33 -12.68
N LEU A 260 -27.46 -5.90 -11.48
CA LEU A 260 -28.71 -6.48 -10.95
C LEU A 260 -29.83 -5.44 -10.86
N TYR A 261 -29.52 -4.23 -10.39
CA TYR A 261 -30.49 -3.12 -10.39
C TYR A 261 -30.96 -2.79 -11.81
N HIS A 262 -30.07 -2.86 -12.80
CA HIS A 262 -30.38 -2.50 -14.18
C HIS A 262 -31.10 -3.58 -15.00
N ILE A 263 -31.30 -4.79 -14.45
CA ILE A 263 -32.07 -5.85 -15.12
C ILE A 263 -33.48 -5.39 -15.50
N ILE A 264 -34.09 -4.49 -14.71
CA ILE A 264 -35.43 -3.93 -14.99
C ILE A 264 -35.48 -3.11 -16.29
N TYR A 265 -34.33 -2.69 -16.81
CA TYR A 265 -34.18 -1.94 -18.05
C TYR A 265 -33.74 -2.80 -19.23
N GLY A 266 -33.42 -4.09 -19.05
CA GLY A 266 -33.10 -4.94 -20.19
C GLY A 266 -32.37 -6.22 -19.85
N ASN A 267 -32.59 -7.24 -20.69
CA ASN A 267 -32.03 -8.57 -20.50
C ASN A 267 -30.50 -8.63 -20.68
N ILE A 268 -29.90 -7.64 -21.36
CA ILE A 268 -28.43 -7.55 -21.49
C ILE A 268 -27.76 -7.44 -20.12
N PHE A 269 -28.38 -6.72 -19.17
CA PHE A 269 -27.88 -6.57 -17.82
C PHE A 269 -27.98 -7.85 -16.99
N ALA A 270 -28.94 -8.74 -17.29
CA ALA A 270 -29.00 -10.05 -16.67
C ALA A 270 -27.78 -10.89 -17.08
N GLY A 271 -27.42 -10.88 -18.37
CA GLY A 271 -26.21 -11.54 -18.85
C GLY A 271 -24.94 -10.99 -18.19
N ILE A 272 -24.82 -9.65 -18.09
CA ILE A 272 -23.70 -8.98 -17.40
C ILE A 272 -23.64 -9.38 -15.92
N ALA A 273 -24.78 -9.46 -15.23
CA ALA A 273 -24.83 -9.87 -13.82
C ALA A 273 -24.32 -11.31 -13.63
N PHE A 274 -24.70 -12.24 -14.49
CA PHE A 274 -24.17 -13.61 -14.46
C PHE A 274 -22.65 -13.63 -14.74
N VAL A 275 -22.17 -12.83 -15.69
CA VAL A 275 -20.72 -12.70 -15.91
C VAL A 275 -20.00 -12.21 -14.66
N GLY A 276 -20.53 -11.19 -13.99
CA GLY A 276 -19.98 -10.68 -12.72
C GLY A 276 -19.97 -11.75 -11.62
N ILE A 277 -21.06 -12.49 -11.42
CA ILE A 277 -21.09 -13.61 -10.46
C ILE A 277 -20.00 -14.65 -10.78
N GLY A 278 -19.82 -14.99 -12.07
CA GLY A 278 -18.79 -15.91 -12.50
C GLY A 278 -17.37 -15.40 -12.23
N ILE A 279 -17.11 -14.12 -12.49
CA ILE A 279 -15.83 -13.46 -12.20
C ILE A 279 -15.56 -13.46 -10.69
N ALA A 280 -16.56 -13.11 -9.86
CA ALA A 280 -16.46 -13.16 -8.40
C ALA A 280 -16.04 -14.55 -7.89
N LEU A 281 -16.59 -15.64 -8.44
CA LEU A 281 -16.21 -17.01 -8.06
C LEU A 281 -14.76 -17.35 -8.44
N ILE A 282 -14.31 -16.90 -9.62
CA ILE A 282 -12.93 -17.07 -10.08
C ILE A 282 -11.96 -16.28 -9.19
N LEU A 283 -12.26 -15.01 -8.92
CA LEU A 283 -11.46 -14.15 -8.05
C LEU A 283 -11.42 -14.68 -6.61
N TYR A 284 -12.53 -15.18 -6.09
CA TYR A 284 -12.57 -15.87 -4.79
C TYR A 284 -11.64 -17.08 -4.77
N SER A 285 -11.61 -17.86 -5.85
CA SER A 285 -10.73 -19.04 -5.96
C SER A 285 -9.24 -18.64 -5.90
N PHE A 286 -8.85 -17.55 -6.58
CA PHE A 286 -7.50 -17.00 -6.49
C PHE A 286 -7.18 -16.43 -5.11
N MET A 287 -8.14 -15.75 -4.46
CA MET A 287 -7.99 -15.27 -3.10
C MET A 287 -7.80 -16.42 -2.10
N GLU A 288 -8.63 -17.46 -2.17
CA GLU A 288 -8.53 -18.64 -1.28
C GLU A 288 -7.17 -19.33 -1.44
N LEU A 289 -6.70 -19.51 -2.69
CA LEU A 289 -5.38 -20.07 -2.97
C LEU A 289 -4.25 -19.24 -2.35
N ALA A 290 -4.26 -17.92 -2.59
CA ALA A 290 -3.23 -17.01 -2.10
C ALA A 290 -3.24 -16.90 -0.57
N PHE A 291 -4.42 -16.77 0.04
CA PHE A 291 -4.59 -16.69 1.48
C PHE A 291 -4.10 -17.97 2.17
N ASN A 292 -4.51 -19.14 1.69
CA ASN A 292 -4.09 -20.41 2.27
C ASN A 292 -2.57 -20.60 2.15
N PHE A 293 -1.95 -20.15 1.05
CA PHE A 293 -0.51 -20.22 0.87
C PHE A 293 0.24 -19.30 1.84
N VAL A 294 -0.24 -18.07 2.03
CA VAL A 294 0.41 -17.08 2.92
C VAL A 294 0.31 -17.51 4.39
N VAL A 295 -0.81 -18.09 4.80
CA VAL A 295 -1.12 -18.47 6.20
C VAL A 295 -0.71 -19.92 6.52
N ASP A 296 -0.06 -20.63 5.60
CA ASP A 296 0.29 -22.05 5.75
C ASP A 296 -0.92 -22.96 6.06
N LYS A 297 -2.09 -22.66 5.50
CA LYS A 297 -3.27 -23.52 5.60
C LYS A 297 -3.25 -24.61 4.53
N GLU A 298 -3.88 -25.74 4.86
CA GLU A 298 -4.06 -26.85 3.92
C GLU A 298 -4.84 -26.41 2.66
N GLN A 299 -4.37 -26.86 1.50
CA GLN A 299 -4.93 -26.48 0.21
C GLN A 299 -5.95 -27.52 -0.27
N HIS A 300 -7.22 -27.15 -0.25
CA HIS A 300 -8.29 -27.98 -0.82
C HIS A 300 -8.44 -27.75 -2.33
N PHE A 301 -7.42 -28.13 -3.12
CA PHE A 301 -7.37 -27.89 -4.57
C PHE A 301 -8.62 -28.34 -5.33
N LYS A 302 -9.22 -29.47 -4.96
CA LYS A 302 -10.45 -29.97 -5.60
C LYS A 302 -11.60 -28.96 -5.45
N LYS A 303 -11.80 -28.41 -4.26
CA LYS A 303 -12.85 -27.42 -3.98
C LYS A 303 -12.59 -26.14 -4.78
N ILE A 304 -11.37 -25.60 -4.70
CA ILE A 304 -10.97 -24.37 -5.39
C ILE A 304 -11.15 -24.52 -6.91
N PHE A 305 -10.72 -25.65 -7.46
CA PHE A 305 -10.85 -25.94 -8.89
C PHE A 305 -12.32 -26.05 -9.33
N ILE A 306 -13.16 -26.74 -8.56
CA ILE A 306 -14.60 -26.84 -8.86
C ILE A 306 -15.25 -25.46 -8.85
N ILE A 307 -14.94 -24.61 -7.88
CA ILE A 307 -15.49 -23.24 -7.81
C ILE A 307 -15.05 -22.41 -9.03
N ALA A 308 -13.78 -22.49 -9.42
CA ALA A 308 -13.28 -21.79 -10.60
C ALA A 308 -13.97 -22.24 -11.89
N ILE A 309 -14.21 -23.54 -12.05
CA ILE A 309 -14.95 -24.10 -13.20
C ILE A 309 -16.41 -23.64 -13.20
N ILE A 310 -17.09 -23.66 -12.05
CA ILE A 310 -18.44 -23.12 -11.92
C ILE A 310 -18.47 -21.65 -12.33
N GLY A 311 -17.48 -20.86 -11.88
CA GLY A 311 -17.34 -19.47 -12.28
C GLY A 311 -17.21 -19.30 -13.80
N LEU A 312 -16.34 -20.09 -14.44
CA LEU A 312 -16.11 -20.02 -15.89
C LEU A 312 -17.35 -20.42 -16.71
N ILE A 313 -18.07 -21.47 -16.29
CA ILE A 313 -19.35 -21.85 -16.89
C ILE A 313 -20.38 -20.72 -16.73
N THR A 314 -20.45 -20.12 -15.54
CA THR A 314 -21.38 -19.02 -15.25
C THR A 314 -21.08 -17.79 -16.11
N CYS A 315 -19.81 -17.45 -16.32
CA CYS A 315 -19.40 -16.42 -17.27
C CYS A 315 -19.82 -16.75 -18.71
N GLY A 316 -19.63 -18.00 -19.15
CA GLY A 316 -20.03 -18.44 -20.49
C GLY A 316 -21.54 -18.31 -20.73
N VAL A 317 -22.35 -18.75 -19.77
CA VAL A 317 -23.81 -18.62 -19.81
C VAL A 317 -24.22 -17.14 -19.81
N GLY A 318 -23.65 -16.33 -18.91
CA GLY A 318 -23.93 -14.90 -18.84
C GLY A 318 -23.59 -14.15 -20.12
N ALA A 319 -22.42 -14.43 -20.72
CA ALA A 319 -22.00 -13.86 -21.99
C ALA A 319 -22.94 -14.26 -23.13
N GLY A 320 -23.37 -15.53 -23.19
CA GLY A 320 -24.36 -16.00 -24.16
C GLY A 320 -25.69 -15.26 -24.05
N ILE A 321 -26.21 -15.06 -22.82
CA ILE A 321 -27.43 -14.29 -22.57
C ILE A 321 -27.25 -12.82 -22.98
N ALA A 322 -26.11 -12.20 -22.66
CA ALA A 322 -25.84 -10.80 -23.00
C ALA A 322 -25.78 -10.59 -24.52
N ILE A 323 -25.02 -11.43 -25.23
CA ILE A 323 -24.88 -11.38 -26.69
C ILE A 323 -26.21 -11.67 -27.37
N GLY A 324 -26.91 -12.74 -26.96
CA GLY A 324 -28.22 -13.08 -27.52
C GLY A 324 -29.26 -11.99 -27.27
N SER A 325 -29.20 -11.32 -26.11
CA SER A 325 -30.04 -10.16 -25.83
C SER A 325 -29.69 -8.99 -26.74
N TYR A 326 -28.40 -8.66 -26.87
CA TYR A 326 -27.90 -7.57 -27.71
C TYR A 326 -28.31 -7.72 -29.19
N LEU A 327 -28.22 -8.93 -29.74
CA LEU A 327 -28.61 -9.20 -31.13
C LEU A 327 -30.12 -8.98 -31.41
N ASN A 328 -30.95 -8.98 -30.37
CA ASN A 328 -32.40 -8.73 -30.48
C ASN A 328 -32.77 -7.23 -30.40
N PHE A 329 -31.78 -6.32 -30.32
CA PHE A 329 -32.05 -4.89 -30.29
C PHE A 329 -32.25 -4.33 -31.70
N GLU A 330 -33.29 -3.51 -31.84
CA GLU A 330 -33.47 -2.66 -33.00
C GLU A 330 -32.42 -1.54 -32.96
N HIS A 331 -31.67 -1.41 -34.06
CA HIS A 331 -30.69 -0.34 -34.21
C HIS A 331 -31.36 0.83 -34.93
N GLY A 332 -31.31 2.01 -34.31
CA GLY A 332 -31.88 3.24 -34.86
C GLY A 332 -30.93 4.42 -34.69
N SER A 333 -31.16 5.48 -35.46
CA SER A 333 -30.46 6.76 -35.28
C SER A 333 -31.35 7.76 -34.57
N THR A 334 -30.71 8.76 -33.95
CA THR A 334 -31.37 9.89 -33.25
C THR A 334 -32.41 10.62 -34.10
N ASN A 335 -32.35 10.51 -35.43
CA ASN A 335 -33.33 11.08 -36.37
C ASN A 335 -34.73 10.45 -36.28
N GLN A 336 -34.92 9.36 -35.53
CA GLN A 336 -36.21 8.69 -35.31
C GLN A 336 -36.89 9.06 -33.98
N TYR A 337 -36.33 9.99 -33.20
CA TYR A 337 -37.06 10.51 -32.05
C TYR A 337 -38.23 11.39 -32.51
N ASN A 338 -39.45 10.87 -32.37
CA ASN A 338 -40.66 11.60 -32.73
C ASN A 338 -41.00 12.75 -31.76
N GLU A 339 -40.25 12.93 -30.67
CA GLU A 339 -40.43 14.02 -29.70
C GLU A 339 -39.31 15.06 -29.79
N TYR A 340 -39.16 15.68 -30.96
CA TYR A 340 -38.44 16.94 -31.04
C TYR A 340 -39.25 18.04 -30.36
N LYS A 341 -38.61 18.79 -29.48
CA LYS A 341 -39.14 20.07 -29.01
C LYS A 341 -38.58 21.18 -29.89
N THR A 342 -39.37 22.23 -30.06
CA THR A 342 -38.94 23.45 -30.76
C THR A 342 -38.83 24.56 -29.74
N LEU A 343 -37.66 25.20 -29.66
CA LEU A 343 -37.48 26.47 -28.98
C LEU A 343 -37.57 27.55 -30.06
N SER A 344 -38.53 28.45 -29.94
CA SER A 344 -38.64 29.63 -30.80
C SER A 344 -38.43 30.86 -29.94
N GLN A 345 -37.57 31.76 -30.41
CA GLN A 345 -37.33 33.05 -29.77
C GLN A 345 -37.26 34.14 -30.83
N GLU A 346 -38.02 35.21 -30.58
CA GLU A 346 -37.92 36.43 -31.37
C GLU A 346 -36.83 37.33 -30.81
N ILE A 347 -35.95 37.79 -31.69
CA ILE A 347 -34.84 38.67 -31.38
C ILE A 347 -35.04 39.98 -32.17
N PRO A 348 -34.96 41.15 -31.53
CA PRO A 348 -34.99 42.41 -32.25
C PRO A 348 -33.75 42.55 -33.13
N MET A 349 -33.94 43.00 -34.37
CA MET A 349 -32.82 43.24 -35.28
C MET A 349 -31.99 44.44 -34.81
N SER A 350 -30.67 44.27 -34.70
CA SER A 350 -29.73 45.34 -34.35
C SER A 350 -28.67 45.53 -35.44
N ASP A 351 -28.00 46.68 -35.45
CA ASP A 351 -27.06 47.05 -36.51
C ASP A 351 -25.86 46.12 -36.61
N ASN A 352 -25.46 45.46 -35.52
CA ASN A 352 -24.29 44.58 -35.47
C ASN A 352 -24.66 43.14 -35.07
N LEU A 353 -25.92 42.73 -35.22
CA LEU A 353 -26.36 41.37 -34.95
C LEU A 353 -25.88 40.42 -36.05
N TRP A 354 -25.30 39.29 -35.67
CA TRP A 354 -25.12 38.14 -36.56
C TRP A 354 -25.36 36.82 -35.82
N ILE A 355 -25.63 35.74 -36.55
CA ILE A 355 -25.99 34.42 -36.00
C ILE A 355 -24.87 33.43 -36.29
N THR A 356 -24.48 32.64 -35.30
CA THR A 356 -23.38 31.67 -35.41
C THR A 356 -23.58 30.67 -36.56
N LYS A 357 -22.62 30.58 -37.49
CA LYS A 357 -22.62 29.60 -38.60
C LYS A 357 -22.06 28.22 -38.22
N ASN A 358 -21.93 27.94 -36.92
CA ASN A 358 -21.46 26.64 -36.41
C ASN A 358 -22.47 25.50 -36.63
N TYR A 359 -23.70 25.81 -37.03
CA TYR A 359 -24.79 24.87 -37.25
C TYR A 359 -25.37 25.04 -38.66
N GLU A 360 -26.10 24.02 -39.12
CA GLU A 360 -26.79 24.08 -40.41
C GLU A 360 -27.95 25.08 -40.31
N HIS A 361 -27.99 26.07 -41.21
CA HIS A 361 -29.01 27.10 -41.25
C HIS A 361 -30.00 26.88 -42.38
N GLU A 362 -31.29 26.96 -42.06
CA GLU A 362 -32.39 27.06 -43.00
C GLU A 362 -33.02 28.46 -42.85
N TYR A 363 -32.89 29.30 -43.87
CA TYR A 363 -33.48 30.64 -43.86
C TYR A 363 -34.86 30.62 -44.53
N ILE A 364 -35.86 31.19 -43.86
CA ILE A 364 -37.20 31.41 -44.41
C ILE A 364 -37.45 32.91 -44.50
N ILE A 365 -37.71 33.39 -45.72
CA ILE A 365 -37.97 34.80 -45.95
C ILE A 365 -39.46 35.09 -45.74
N ASP A 366 -39.76 35.93 -44.76
CA ASP A 366 -41.09 36.44 -44.46
C ASP A 366 -41.01 37.95 -44.28
N ASN A 367 -41.55 38.71 -45.23
CA ASN A 367 -41.52 40.17 -45.21
C ASN A 367 -42.58 40.79 -44.29
N SER A 368 -43.43 39.98 -43.65
CA SER A 368 -44.42 40.46 -42.68
C SER A 368 -43.85 40.68 -41.28
N ILE A 369 -42.64 40.18 -41.01
CA ILE A 369 -41.98 40.29 -39.69
C ILE A 369 -40.86 41.34 -39.70
N GLY A 370 -40.81 42.16 -38.64
CA GLY A 370 -39.73 43.12 -38.42
C GLY A 370 -38.59 42.60 -37.53
N THR A 371 -38.78 41.43 -36.91
CA THR A 371 -37.85 40.77 -35.99
C THR A 371 -37.16 39.58 -36.65
N VAL A 372 -36.16 39.01 -35.97
CA VAL A 372 -35.50 37.76 -36.34
C VAL A 372 -36.04 36.65 -35.45
N ASN A 373 -36.77 35.69 -36.02
CA ASN A 373 -37.23 34.51 -35.27
C ASN A 373 -36.28 33.34 -35.50
N ILE A 374 -35.74 32.79 -34.42
CA ILE A 374 -34.87 31.61 -34.46
C ILE A 374 -35.63 30.44 -33.84
N GLU A 375 -35.83 29.40 -34.64
CA GLU A 375 -36.36 28.11 -34.24
C GLU A 375 -35.24 27.06 -34.16
N VAL A 376 -35.11 26.45 -32.99
CA VAL A 376 -34.17 25.36 -32.72
C VAL A 376 -34.95 24.09 -32.48
N LYS A 377 -34.76 23.06 -33.32
CA LYS A 377 -35.28 21.71 -33.06
C LYS A 377 -34.26 20.92 -32.26
N TYR A 378 -34.66 20.40 -31.10
CA TYR A 378 -33.76 19.69 -30.19
C TYR A 378 -34.41 18.47 -29.56
N LEU A 379 -33.58 17.54 -29.08
CA LEU A 379 -34.01 16.34 -28.39
C LEU A 379 -34.35 16.64 -26.93
N ASN A 380 -35.46 16.08 -26.43
CA ASN A 380 -35.86 16.20 -25.03
C ASN A 380 -34.74 15.72 -24.07
N GLY A 381 -34.17 16.61 -23.26
CA GLY A 381 -33.03 16.35 -22.36
C GLY A 381 -31.74 17.12 -22.68
N ILE A 382 -31.67 17.74 -23.87
CA ILE A 382 -30.61 18.70 -24.26
C ILE A 382 -31.31 20.00 -24.59
N GLU A 383 -31.58 20.80 -23.57
CA GLU A 383 -32.31 22.05 -23.76
C GLU A 383 -31.34 23.11 -24.30
N PRO A 384 -31.54 23.61 -25.52
CA PRO A 384 -30.77 24.73 -26.03
C PRO A 384 -31.18 26.00 -25.29
N LYS A 385 -30.22 26.89 -25.09
CA LYS A 385 -30.46 28.27 -24.69
C LYS A 385 -29.94 29.15 -25.80
N LEU A 386 -30.77 30.09 -26.23
CA LEU A 386 -30.41 31.13 -27.18
C LEU A 386 -29.92 32.33 -26.35
N GLU A 387 -28.61 32.56 -26.38
CA GLU A 387 -27.97 33.65 -25.65
C GLU A 387 -27.48 34.70 -26.64
N ILE A 388 -27.74 35.97 -26.32
CA ILE A 388 -27.20 37.12 -27.06
C ILE A 388 -26.05 37.67 -26.24
N GLU A 389 -24.83 37.47 -26.75
CA GLU A 389 -23.64 38.03 -26.14
C GLU A 389 -23.25 39.34 -26.83
N ASN A 390 -22.92 40.36 -26.04
CA ASN A 390 -22.26 41.56 -26.50
C ASN A 390 -20.75 41.35 -26.37
N ARG A 391 -20.02 41.37 -27.48
CA ARG A 391 -18.55 41.29 -27.47
C ARG A 391 -17.92 42.49 -28.18
N LYS A 392 -16.71 42.78 -27.79
CA LYS A 392 -15.84 43.77 -28.44
C LYS A 392 -14.85 43.05 -29.34
N ASN A 393 -14.68 43.53 -30.56
CA ASN A 393 -13.61 43.05 -31.44
C ASN A 393 -12.26 43.71 -31.06
N SER A 394 -11.19 43.35 -31.77
CA SER A 394 -9.85 43.94 -31.59
C SER A 394 -9.79 45.45 -31.83
N ASN A 395 -10.81 46.01 -32.48
CA ASN A 395 -10.96 47.44 -32.79
C ASN A 395 -11.92 48.16 -31.82
N ASP A 396 -12.29 47.54 -30.69
CA ASP A 396 -13.18 48.07 -29.67
C ASP A 396 -14.64 48.37 -30.14
N GLU A 397 -15.04 47.84 -31.31
CA GLU A 397 -16.42 47.90 -31.78
C GLU A 397 -17.26 46.81 -31.11
N ASN A 398 -18.43 47.18 -30.61
CA ASN A 398 -19.40 46.25 -30.03
C ASN A 398 -20.15 45.51 -31.13
N TYR A 399 -20.12 44.18 -31.11
CA TYR A 399 -21.00 43.34 -31.90
C TYR A 399 -21.89 42.46 -31.02
N GLN A 400 -23.08 42.16 -31.52
CA GLN A 400 -24.01 41.23 -30.90
C GLN A 400 -23.97 39.95 -31.69
N TYR A 401 -23.76 38.83 -31.01
CA TYR A 401 -23.86 37.54 -31.67
C TYR A 401 -24.77 36.61 -30.88
N CYS A 402 -25.67 35.96 -31.61
CA CYS A 402 -26.54 34.94 -31.04
C CYS A 402 -25.82 33.60 -31.09
N LEU A 403 -25.62 33.00 -29.92
CA LEU A 403 -25.10 31.64 -29.80
C LEU A 403 -26.15 30.71 -29.23
N VAL A 404 -26.07 29.45 -29.65
CA VAL A 404 -26.85 28.35 -29.09
C VAL A 404 -25.94 27.64 -28.10
N THR A 405 -26.22 27.79 -26.80
CA THR A 405 -25.60 26.99 -25.73
C THR A 405 -26.50 25.81 -25.37
N TYR A 406 -25.93 24.78 -24.75
CA TYR A 406 -26.70 23.62 -24.31
C TYR A 406 -26.54 23.42 -22.82
N ASP A 407 -27.67 23.20 -22.15
CA ASP A 407 -27.67 22.61 -20.82
C ASP A 407 -27.99 21.12 -20.96
N THR A 408 -26.95 20.29 -20.91
CA THR A 408 -27.14 18.84 -20.98
C THR A 408 -27.58 18.33 -19.62
N ASN A 409 -28.87 18.04 -19.48
CA ASN A 409 -29.36 17.35 -18.29
C ASN A 409 -28.96 15.88 -18.37
N ARG A 410 -27.75 15.57 -17.87
CA ARG A 410 -27.16 14.22 -17.91
C ARG A 410 -28.06 13.16 -17.28
N TYR A 411 -28.84 13.54 -16.26
CA TYR A 411 -29.80 12.65 -15.64
C TYR A 411 -30.94 12.27 -16.60
N MET A 412 -31.50 13.25 -17.32
CA MET A 412 -32.53 12.99 -18.34
C MET A 412 -31.98 12.17 -19.51
N LEU A 413 -30.77 12.48 -19.99
CA LEU A 413 -30.12 11.69 -21.04
C LEU A 413 -29.93 10.23 -20.59
N TYR A 414 -29.42 10.01 -19.39
CA TYR A 414 -29.27 8.67 -18.81
C TYR A 414 -30.62 7.93 -18.70
N LYS A 415 -31.66 8.63 -18.24
CA LYS A 415 -33.01 8.09 -18.13
C LYS A 415 -33.58 7.69 -19.50
N ASN A 416 -33.34 8.49 -20.54
CA ASN A 416 -33.75 8.18 -21.91
C ASN A 416 -33.02 6.94 -22.43
N ILE A 417 -31.68 6.88 -22.27
CA ILE A 417 -30.87 5.71 -22.65
C ILE A 417 -31.42 4.44 -21.99
N LEU A 418 -31.67 4.47 -20.67
CA LEU A 418 -32.23 3.32 -19.97
C LEU A 418 -33.62 2.92 -20.45
N GLN A 419 -34.46 3.91 -20.81
CA GLN A 419 -35.79 3.65 -21.35
C GLN A 419 -35.74 3.04 -22.77
N ASP A 420 -34.80 3.47 -23.59
CA ASP A 420 -34.59 2.90 -24.93
C ASP A 420 -34.05 1.49 -24.84
N ILE A 421 -33.12 1.23 -23.90
CA ILE A 421 -32.64 -0.13 -23.64
C ILE A 421 -33.82 -1.03 -23.19
N LYS A 422 -34.73 -0.50 -22.35
CA LYS A 422 -35.93 -1.20 -21.89
C LYS A 422 -36.88 -1.55 -23.04
N ASN A 423 -36.93 -0.69 -24.04
CA ASN A 423 -37.71 -0.88 -25.26
C ASN A 423 -36.96 -1.68 -26.34
N LYS A 424 -35.79 -2.26 -26.02
CA LYS A 424 -34.90 -2.99 -26.96
C LYS A 424 -34.45 -2.16 -28.15
N LYS A 425 -34.22 -0.87 -27.94
CA LYS A 425 -33.69 0.05 -28.96
C LYS A 425 -32.28 0.47 -28.58
N LEU A 426 -31.34 0.31 -29.50
CA LEU A 426 -30.00 0.89 -29.43
C LEU A 426 -30.00 2.11 -30.34
N ILE A 427 -30.01 3.28 -29.72
CA ILE A 427 -30.02 4.55 -30.44
C ILE A 427 -28.63 5.15 -30.41
N ASP A 428 -28.17 5.59 -31.57
CA ASP A 428 -26.94 6.37 -31.69
C ASP A 428 -27.17 7.82 -31.26
N TYR A 429 -26.50 8.21 -30.18
CA TYR A 429 -26.52 9.54 -29.58
C TYR A 429 -25.34 10.42 -30.01
N GLU A 430 -24.48 9.99 -30.94
CA GLU A 430 -23.34 10.81 -31.41
C GLU A 430 -23.79 12.14 -32.03
N ASN A 431 -24.94 12.14 -32.71
CA ASN A 431 -25.51 13.31 -33.39
C ASN A 431 -26.41 14.19 -32.50
N LEU A 432 -26.33 14.07 -31.17
CA LEU A 432 -27.10 14.92 -30.25
C LEU A 432 -26.87 16.43 -30.45
N ASN A 433 -25.71 16.82 -30.98
CA ASN A 433 -25.34 18.21 -31.23
C ASN A 433 -25.57 18.68 -32.68
N SER A 434 -26.03 17.80 -33.60
CA SER A 434 -26.29 18.17 -34.98
C SER A 434 -27.65 18.87 -35.09
N ILE A 435 -27.65 20.18 -34.84
CA ILE A 435 -28.87 20.99 -34.86
C ILE A 435 -29.02 21.70 -36.20
N LYS A 436 -30.26 21.74 -36.68
CA LYS A 436 -30.68 22.63 -37.77
C LYS A 436 -31.38 23.85 -37.16
N LEU A 437 -30.86 25.02 -37.47
CA LEU A 437 -31.42 26.31 -37.08
C LEU A 437 -32.31 26.83 -38.20
N LYS A 438 -33.60 26.98 -37.90
CA LYS A 438 -34.55 27.58 -38.82
C LYS A 438 -34.72 29.05 -38.46
N ILE A 439 -34.30 29.95 -39.35
CA ILE A 439 -34.26 31.39 -39.12
C ILE A 439 -35.29 32.05 -40.03
N THR A 440 -36.34 32.62 -39.45
CA THR A 440 -37.36 33.37 -40.19
C THR A 440 -37.05 34.87 -40.08
N VAL A 441 -36.83 35.53 -41.23
CA VAL A 441 -36.44 36.95 -41.32
C VAL A 441 -37.02 37.62 -42.55
N SER A 442 -37.17 38.94 -42.54
CA SER A 442 -37.45 39.70 -43.77
C SER A 442 -36.25 39.74 -44.71
N GLN A 443 -36.49 40.02 -46.00
CA GLN A 443 -35.42 40.12 -47.00
C GLN A 443 -34.37 41.19 -46.63
N GLU A 444 -34.82 42.36 -46.17
CA GLU A 444 -33.95 43.45 -45.74
C GLU A 444 -33.06 43.04 -44.54
N ASN A 445 -33.66 42.39 -43.54
CA ASN A 445 -32.93 41.92 -42.35
C ASN A 445 -31.98 40.77 -42.69
N TYR A 446 -32.33 39.89 -43.64
CA TYR A 446 -31.45 38.83 -44.12
C TYR A 446 -30.16 39.39 -44.73
N GLU A 447 -30.28 40.37 -45.63
CA GLU A 447 -29.12 41.01 -46.26
C GLU A 447 -28.23 41.69 -45.23
N LYS A 448 -28.84 42.37 -44.25
CA LYS A 448 -28.14 43.00 -43.13
C LYS A 448 -27.43 41.98 -42.23
N LEU A 449 -28.03 40.83 -41.94
CA LEU A 449 -27.37 39.73 -41.21
C LEU A 449 -26.15 39.17 -41.96
N GLN A 450 -26.22 39.02 -43.29
CA GLN A 450 -25.07 38.56 -44.09
C GLN A 450 -23.95 39.60 -44.10
N GLN A 451 -24.28 40.89 -44.27
CA GLN A 451 -23.30 41.98 -44.23
C GLN A 451 -22.59 42.06 -42.87
N ASN A 452 -23.33 41.90 -41.77
CA ASN A 452 -22.78 41.90 -40.41
C ASN A 452 -21.81 40.74 -40.19
N TYR A 453 -22.16 39.54 -40.70
CA TYR A 453 -21.27 38.38 -40.64
C TYR A 453 -19.99 38.59 -41.45
N GLU A 454 -20.09 39.12 -42.68
CA GLU A 454 -18.91 39.43 -43.50
C GLU A 454 -18.01 40.49 -42.85
N LYS A 455 -18.60 41.51 -42.20
CA LYS A 455 -17.86 42.51 -41.44
C LYS A 455 -17.09 41.88 -40.30
N TYR A 456 -17.72 40.96 -39.56
CA TYR A 456 -17.06 40.21 -38.48
C TYR A 456 -15.90 39.33 -39.00
N CYS A 457 -16.10 38.58 -40.08
CA CYS A 457 -15.05 37.73 -40.68
C CYS A 457 -13.83 38.51 -41.20
N LYS A 458 -13.99 39.79 -41.56
CA LYS A 458 -12.87 40.64 -42.01
C LYS A 458 -12.03 41.21 -40.85
N GLN A 459 -12.49 41.07 -39.61
CA GLN A 459 -11.84 41.61 -38.41
C GLN A 459 -10.97 40.58 -37.66
N TYR A 460 -11.00 39.32 -38.10
CA TYR A 460 -10.12 38.22 -37.70
C TYR A 460 -9.35 37.74 -38.92
#